data_AF-A0A7C5UVX8-F1
#
_entry.id   AF-A0A7C5UVX8-F1
#
_cell.length_a   1.000
_cell.length_b   1.000
_cell.length_c   1.000
_cell.angle_alpha   90.00
_cell.angle_beta   90.00
_cell.angle_gamma   90.00
#
_symmetry.space_group_name_H-M   'P 1'
#
loop_
_entity.id
_entity.type
_entity.pdbx_description
1 polymer ?
#
loop_
_entity_poly.entity_id
_entity_poly.type
_entity_poly.pdbx_seq_one_letter_code
_entity_poly.pdbx_strand_id
1 'polypeptide(L)'
;MNLQSLVFVILFLMPAASGFLPQVDPAPWNEILHQYVDQQHRVDYAKLKQQDWQKLRNYVASFGQTGSGPVSEDSQKALLINAYNAMTIEWICENYPTKSIWNTPRPFQARRFRLAGEAVSLDEIESRLRQMHDPRIHAALVCASLSCPPLRREAYTADRLDEQLDDNVREWLANPALNRFEPNKREVIVSPIFKWYKQDFNAYPGGVRGFLLKFGPQAAVQKLKGREFTIRFETYNWGLNDQAGRGKGYSTFQLGIDWTRNWFRDWFVSLGRKYNVNPVIFGGIYVGAIPFFTVCVGWIVSNLRRRKPIVLPVLAASFFFISAYLYLLIVGRNIPFWVYAVIAGMVGLGLYSTVRKIHAKAGLGRKA
;
A
#
# COMPACT_ATOMS: atom_id res chain seq x y z
N MET A 1 -37.94 14.72 -31.22
CA MET A 1 -37.32 15.45 -30.11
C MET A 1 -38.06 15.03 -28.85
N ASN A 2 -37.54 14.27 -27.90
CA ASN A 2 -36.22 14.27 -27.27
C ASN A 2 -35.55 12.89 -27.24
N LEU A 3 -34.24 12.91 -27.38
CA LEU A 3 -33.34 11.79 -27.62
C LEU A 3 -32.56 11.48 -26.31
N GLN A 4 -33.20 10.92 -25.27
CA GLN A 4 -32.48 10.62 -24.01
C GLN A 4 -32.90 9.37 -23.21
N SER A 5 -33.87 8.56 -23.66
CA SER A 5 -34.29 7.41 -22.85
C SER A 5 -34.62 6.21 -23.72
N LEU A 6 -33.60 5.45 -24.13
CA LEU A 6 -33.67 4.00 -24.37
C LEU A 6 -32.27 3.50 -24.78
N VAL A 7 -31.37 3.29 -23.82
CA VAL A 7 -30.25 2.36 -24.06
C VAL A 7 -30.73 1.00 -23.58
N PHE A 8 -31.13 0.18 -24.54
CA PHE A 8 -31.33 -1.25 -24.36
C PHE A 8 -30.05 -1.84 -23.73
N VAL A 9 -30.15 -2.27 -22.48
CA VAL A 9 -29.18 -3.17 -21.86
C VAL A 9 -29.39 -4.54 -22.51
N ILE A 10 -28.71 -4.76 -23.65
CA ILE A 10 -28.38 -6.12 -24.06
C ILE A 10 -27.26 -6.55 -23.12
N LEU A 11 -27.69 -7.21 -22.03
CA LEU A 11 -26.81 -7.96 -21.15
C LEU A 11 -26.23 -9.10 -21.99
N PHE A 12 -25.09 -8.87 -22.64
CA PHE A 12 -24.25 -9.99 -23.07
C PHE A 12 -23.86 -10.73 -21.79
N LEU A 13 -24.51 -11.87 -21.55
CA LEU A 13 -23.94 -12.96 -20.79
C LEU A 13 -22.67 -13.39 -21.52
N MET A 14 -21.58 -12.65 -21.32
CA MET A 14 -20.27 -13.19 -21.58
C MET A 14 -20.07 -14.29 -20.52
N PRO A 15 -19.82 -15.55 -20.92
CA PRO A 15 -19.33 -16.53 -19.97
C PRO A 15 -18.08 -15.94 -19.31
N ALA A 16 -17.93 -16.15 -18.00
CA ALA A 16 -16.72 -15.75 -17.27
C ALA A 16 -15.53 -16.21 -18.11
N ALA A 17 -14.77 -15.26 -18.65
CA ALA A 17 -13.62 -15.57 -19.48
C ALA A 17 -12.70 -16.45 -18.64
N SER A 18 -12.61 -17.74 -18.99
CA SER A 18 -11.62 -18.65 -18.41
C SER A 18 -10.28 -17.99 -18.66
N GLY A 19 -9.73 -17.36 -17.63
CA GLY A 19 -8.47 -16.66 -17.76
C GLY A 19 -7.42 -17.68 -18.16
N PHE A 20 -6.66 -17.39 -19.22
CA PHE A 20 -5.46 -18.15 -19.54
C PHE A 20 -4.44 -17.92 -18.42
N LEU A 21 -4.55 -18.69 -17.33
CA LEU A 21 -3.61 -18.68 -16.22
C LEU A 21 -2.57 -19.79 -16.42
N PRO A 22 -1.33 -19.60 -15.94
CA PRO A 22 -0.33 -20.65 -15.99
C PRO A 22 -0.71 -21.80 -15.08
N GLN A 23 -0.30 -23.01 -15.46
CA GLN A 23 -0.28 -24.15 -14.55
C GLN A 23 0.95 -24.01 -13.65
N VAL A 24 0.75 -23.84 -12.35
CA VAL A 24 1.83 -23.67 -11.37
C VAL A 24 1.75 -24.79 -10.35
N ASP A 25 2.83 -25.56 -10.22
CA ASP A 25 2.95 -26.59 -9.18
C ASP A 25 3.04 -25.93 -7.79
N PRO A 26 2.10 -26.21 -6.87
CA PRO A 26 2.11 -25.62 -5.53
C PRO A 26 3.16 -26.25 -4.59
N ALA A 27 3.83 -27.34 -4.95
CA ALA A 27 4.74 -28.06 -4.05
C ALA A 27 5.91 -27.21 -3.49
N PRO A 28 6.64 -26.40 -4.29
CA PRO A 28 7.71 -25.54 -3.75
C PRO A 28 7.20 -24.53 -2.72
N TRP A 29 5.97 -24.04 -2.90
CA TRP A 29 5.32 -23.13 -1.97
C TRP A 29 4.84 -23.83 -0.71
N ASN A 30 4.29 -25.04 -0.86
CA ASN A 30 3.92 -25.89 0.27
C ASN A 30 5.13 -26.16 1.18
N GLU A 31 6.29 -26.46 0.61
CA GLU A 31 7.53 -26.64 1.37
C GLU A 31 7.96 -25.37 2.11
N ILE A 32 7.90 -24.20 1.44
CA ILE A 32 8.18 -22.91 2.08
C ILE A 32 7.22 -22.66 3.25
N LEU A 33 5.92 -22.85 3.05
CA LEU A 33 4.92 -22.65 4.10
C LEU A 33 5.18 -23.57 5.29
N HIS A 34 5.43 -24.86 5.03
CA HIS A 34 5.68 -25.83 6.09
C HIS A 34 6.93 -25.50 6.92
N GLN A 35 8.01 -25.05 6.25
CA GLN A 35 9.31 -24.78 6.87
C GLN A 35 9.39 -23.43 7.60
N TYR A 36 8.68 -22.41 7.10
CA TYR A 36 8.85 -21.02 7.54
C TYR A 36 7.64 -20.42 8.24
N VAL A 37 6.50 -21.09 8.27
CA VAL A 37 5.31 -20.63 9.00
C VAL A 37 5.14 -21.46 10.27
N ASP A 38 5.02 -20.80 11.42
CA ASP A 38 4.82 -21.45 12.72
C ASP A 38 3.34 -21.81 12.98
N GLN A 39 3.07 -22.50 14.09
CA GLN A 39 1.70 -22.86 14.52
C GLN A 39 0.87 -21.65 14.97
N GLN A 40 1.45 -20.45 15.00
CA GLN A 40 0.75 -19.20 15.22
C GLN A 40 0.61 -18.40 13.91
N HIS A 41 0.86 -19.04 12.77
CA HIS A 41 0.79 -18.49 11.42
C HIS A 41 1.72 -17.30 11.17
N ARG A 42 2.83 -17.21 11.91
CA ARG A 42 3.88 -16.21 11.73
C ARG A 42 5.00 -16.75 10.86
N VAL A 43 5.59 -15.87 10.06
CA VAL A 43 6.63 -16.23 9.10
C VAL A 43 8.01 -15.92 9.67
N ASP A 44 8.96 -16.85 9.52
CA ASP A 44 10.38 -16.60 9.77
C ASP A 44 11.03 -15.98 8.53
N TYR A 45 10.77 -14.70 8.32
CA TYR A 45 11.29 -13.94 7.17
C TYR A 45 12.82 -13.87 7.16
N ALA A 46 13.47 -13.89 8.33
CA ALA A 46 14.93 -13.86 8.44
C ALA A 46 15.54 -15.13 7.84
N LYS A 47 15.07 -16.29 8.31
CA LYS A 47 15.56 -17.58 7.85
C LYS A 47 15.16 -17.85 6.39
N LEU A 48 13.95 -17.47 5.98
CA LEU A 48 13.50 -17.60 4.60
C LEU A 48 14.38 -16.78 3.64
N LYS A 49 14.67 -15.51 3.97
CA LYS A 49 15.55 -14.67 3.17
C LYS A 49 16.98 -15.19 3.11
N GLN A 50 17.46 -15.84 4.18
CA GLN A 50 18.81 -16.37 4.24
C GLN A 50 18.98 -17.68 3.45
N GLN A 51 17.99 -18.58 3.53
CA GLN A 51 18.16 -19.98 3.10
C GLN A 51 17.43 -20.30 1.80
N ASP A 52 16.17 -19.86 1.65
CA ASP A 52 15.29 -20.27 0.55
C ASP A 52 14.76 -19.09 -0.28
N TRP A 53 15.48 -17.96 -0.26
CA TRP A 53 15.12 -16.77 -1.01
C TRP A 53 14.95 -17.05 -2.51
N GLN A 54 15.91 -17.75 -3.11
CA GLN A 54 15.85 -18.07 -4.54
C GLN A 54 14.68 -19.00 -4.87
N LYS A 55 14.36 -19.95 -3.98
CA LYS A 55 13.23 -20.87 -4.14
C LYS A 55 11.91 -20.11 -4.18
N LEU A 56 11.71 -19.15 -3.26
CA LEU A 56 10.53 -18.29 -3.24
C LEU A 56 10.42 -17.45 -4.52
N ARG A 57 11.52 -16.81 -4.96
CA ARG A 57 11.52 -16.01 -6.19
C ARG A 57 11.21 -16.84 -7.44
N ASN A 58 11.76 -18.04 -7.52
CA ASN A 58 11.49 -18.96 -8.63
C ASN A 58 10.01 -19.35 -8.66
N TYR A 59 9.42 -19.64 -7.49
CA TYR A 59 8.00 -19.91 -7.37
C TYR A 59 7.15 -18.70 -7.80
N VAL A 60 7.44 -17.49 -7.31
CA VAL A 60 6.69 -16.30 -7.72
C VAL A 60 6.85 -16.01 -9.21
N ALA A 61 8.05 -16.21 -9.77
CA ALA A 61 8.30 -16.03 -11.20
C ALA A 61 7.48 -17.00 -12.07
N SER A 62 7.12 -18.18 -11.57
CA SER A 62 6.31 -19.16 -12.30
C SER A 62 4.90 -18.66 -12.64
N PHE A 63 4.31 -17.82 -11.79
CA PHE A 63 3.02 -17.16 -12.09
C PHE A 63 3.09 -16.20 -13.27
N GLY A 64 4.29 -15.71 -13.61
CA GLY A 64 4.50 -14.81 -14.73
C GLY A 64 4.43 -15.47 -16.10
N GLN A 65 4.46 -16.81 -16.19
CA GLN A 65 4.36 -17.55 -17.44
C GLN A 65 3.00 -17.34 -18.10
N THR A 66 2.96 -17.33 -19.43
CA THR A 66 1.71 -17.23 -20.19
C THR A 66 0.85 -18.47 -19.94
N GLY A 67 -0.45 -18.28 -19.74
CA GLY A 67 -1.37 -19.41 -19.60
C GLY A 67 -1.45 -20.27 -20.84
N SER A 68 -1.63 -21.58 -20.63
CA SER A 68 -1.65 -22.59 -21.70
C SER A 68 -3.06 -23.08 -22.05
N GLY A 69 -4.08 -22.68 -21.29
CA GLY A 69 -5.46 -23.08 -21.53
C GLY A 69 -6.44 -22.60 -20.46
N PRO A 70 -7.74 -22.92 -20.61
CA PRO A 70 -8.74 -22.64 -19.59
C PRO A 70 -8.44 -23.45 -18.32
N VAL A 71 -8.64 -22.84 -17.16
CA VAL A 71 -8.54 -23.47 -15.84
C VAL A 71 -9.92 -23.53 -15.20
N SER A 72 -10.17 -24.53 -14.34
CA SER A 72 -11.40 -24.56 -13.54
C SER A 72 -11.45 -23.36 -12.59
N GLU A 73 -12.65 -22.98 -12.16
CA GLU A 73 -12.83 -21.87 -11.20
C GLU A 73 -12.05 -22.11 -9.91
N ASP A 74 -12.06 -23.34 -9.37
CA ASP A 74 -11.29 -23.70 -8.18
C ASP A 74 -9.78 -23.66 -8.42
N SER A 75 -9.31 -24.11 -9.58
CA SER A 75 -7.89 -24.00 -9.94
C SER A 75 -7.46 -22.54 -10.02
N GLN A 76 -8.29 -21.69 -10.62
CA GLN A 76 -8.05 -20.24 -10.69
C GLN A 76 -8.01 -19.62 -9.28
N LYS A 77 -8.99 -19.91 -8.42
CA LYS A 77 -9.08 -19.35 -7.06
C LYS A 77 -7.90 -19.80 -6.21
N ALA A 78 -7.57 -21.10 -6.21
CA ALA A 78 -6.41 -21.64 -5.49
C ALA A 78 -5.09 -20.99 -5.95
N LEU A 79 -4.89 -20.88 -7.28
CA LEU A 79 -3.71 -20.24 -7.86
C LEU A 79 -3.59 -18.78 -7.44
N LEU A 80 -4.68 -18.01 -7.52
CA LEU A 80 -4.67 -16.58 -7.18
C LEU A 80 -4.42 -16.34 -5.69
N ILE A 81 -4.98 -17.18 -4.80
CA ILE A 81 -4.71 -17.12 -3.35
C ILE A 81 -3.22 -17.40 -3.08
N ASN A 82 -2.68 -18.46 -3.68
CA ASN A 82 -1.27 -18.82 -3.54
C ASN A 82 -0.36 -17.71 -4.10
N ALA A 83 -0.69 -17.14 -5.26
CA ALA A 83 0.04 -16.04 -5.87
C ALA A 83 0.06 -14.81 -4.96
N TYR A 84 -1.10 -14.37 -4.46
CA TYR A 84 -1.19 -13.23 -3.55
C TYR A 84 -0.31 -13.42 -2.30
N ASN A 85 -0.42 -14.58 -1.65
CA ASN A 85 0.31 -14.87 -0.41
C ASN A 85 1.82 -14.98 -0.67
N ALA A 86 2.24 -15.69 -1.72
CA ALA A 86 3.66 -15.83 -2.07
C ALA A 86 4.30 -14.50 -2.49
N MET A 87 3.61 -13.71 -3.31
CA MET A 87 4.05 -12.36 -3.71
C MET A 87 4.13 -11.42 -2.51
N THR A 88 3.21 -11.54 -1.55
CA THR A 88 3.26 -10.76 -0.31
C THR A 88 4.49 -11.14 0.53
N ILE A 89 4.76 -12.44 0.72
CA ILE A 89 5.96 -12.88 1.45
C ILE A 89 7.24 -12.48 0.71
N GLU A 90 7.30 -12.65 -0.61
CA GLU A 90 8.44 -12.21 -1.42
C GLU A 90 8.72 -10.72 -1.18
N TRP A 91 7.66 -9.89 -1.23
CA TRP A 91 7.79 -8.47 -1.00
C TRP A 91 8.35 -8.10 0.37
N ILE A 92 7.90 -8.79 1.42
CA ILE A 92 8.44 -8.59 2.75
C ILE A 92 9.91 -9.01 2.78
N CYS A 93 10.26 -10.16 2.22
CA CYS A 93 11.65 -10.62 2.16
C CYS A 93 12.55 -9.62 1.41
N GLU A 94 12.12 -9.04 0.28
CA GLU A 94 12.88 -7.99 -0.42
C GLU A 94 13.19 -6.81 0.51
N ASN A 95 12.19 -6.39 1.31
CA ASN A 95 12.27 -5.22 2.18
C ASN A 95 12.68 -5.55 3.64
N TYR A 96 13.04 -6.80 3.94
CA TYR A 96 13.43 -7.22 5.28
C TYR A 96 14.86 -6.74 5.60
N PRO A 97 15.14 -6.14 6.77
CA PRO A 97 14.27 -5.97 7.94
C PRO A 97 13.20 -4.86 7.78
N THR A 98 11.94 -5.18 8.10
CA THR A 98 10.85 -4.19 8.21
C THR A 98 9.94 -4.49 9.42
N LYS A 99 9.19 -3.48 9.89
CA LYS A 99 8.21 -3.59 10.98
C LYS A 99 6.77 -3.72 10.49
N SER A 100 6.50 -3.38 9.24
CA SER A 100 5.18 -3.46 8.62
C SER A 100 5.33 -3.46 7.09
N ILE A 101 4.35 -4.04 6.40
CA ILE A 101 4.23 -3.89 4.94
C ILE A 101 4.06 -2.42 4.54
N TRP A 102 3.45 -1.58 5.39
CA TRP A 102 3.29 -0.14 5.12
C TRP A 102 4.59 0.65 5.11
N ASN A 103 5.70 0.09 5.61
CA ASN A 103 7.00 0.73 5.49
C ASN A 103 7.56 0.71 4.05
N THR A 104 6.95 -0.11 3.19
CA THR A 104 7.39 -0.36 1.82
C THR A 104 6.69 0.55 0.82
N PRO A 105 7.25 0.79 -0.39
CA PRO A 105 6.61 1.62 -1.38
C PRO A 105 5.38 0.98 -2.04
N ARG A 106 4.25 1.69 -2.05
CA ARG A 106 2.98 1.27 -2.66
C ARG A 106 2.67 -0.21 -2.38
N PRO A 107 2.53 -0.59 -1.09
CA PRO A 107 2.58 -1.97 -0.66
C PRO A 107 1.63 -2.89 -1.44
N PHE A 108 0.41 -2.43 -1.72
CA PHE A 108 -0.60 -3.22 -2.43
C PHE A 108 -0.85 -2.78 -3.88
N GLN A 109 -0.54 -1.52 -4.22
CA GLN A 109 -0.87 -0.88 -5.50
C GLN A 109 0.26 -0.94 -6.54
N ALA A 110 1.49 -1.28 -6.14
CA ALA A 110 2.60 -1.40 -7.07
C ALA A 110 2.41 -2.59 -8.02
N ARG A 111 2.30 -2.33 -9.33
CA ARG A 111 2.32 -3.37 -10.38
C ARG A 111 3.75 -3.90 -10.61
N ARG A 112 4.27 -4.66 -9.64
CA ARG A 112 5.65 -5.17 -9.65
C ARG A 112 5.76 -6.67 -9.91
N PHE A 113 4.66 -7.40 -9.75
CA PHE A 113 4.64 -8.84 -9.99
C PHE A 113 4.18 -9.14 -11.40
N ARG A 114 4.31 -10.39 -11.82
CA ARG A 114 3.77 -10.88 -13.08
C ARG A 114 2.76 -11.99 -12.83
N LEU A 115 1.66 -11.95 -13.55
CA LEU A 115 0.65 -12.99 -13.58
C LEU A 115 0.16 -13.16 -15.02
N ALA A 116 0.31 -14.36 -15.60
CA ALA A 116 -0.08 -14.65 -16.97
C ALA A 116 0.51 -13.68 -18.01
N GLY A 117 1.80 -13.32 -17.87
CA GLY A 117 2.49 -12.35 -18.74
C GLY A 117 2.22 -10.87 -18.44
N GLU A 118 1.21 -10.54 -17.64
CA GLU A 118 0.84 -9.16 -17.29
C GLU A 118 1.54 -8.70 -16.02
N ALA A 119 1.92 -7.41 -15.96
CA ALA A 119 2.33 -6.80 -14.70
C ALA A 119 1.09 -6.63 -13.80
N VAL A 120 1.15 -7.07 -12.55
CA VAL A 120 0.01 -6.98 -11.61
C VAL A 120 0.43 -6.50 -10.23
N SER A 121 -0.52 -5.89 -9.51
CA SER A 121 -0.42 -5.54 -8.10
C SER A 121 -1.17 -6.56 -7.22
N LEU A 122 -0.95 -6.51 -5.89
CA LEU A 122 -1.70 -7.34 -4.95
C LEU A 122 -3.18 -6.98 -4.94
N ASP A 123 -3.51 -5.68 -5.01
CA ASP A 123 -4.90 -5.19 -5.11
C ASP A 123 -5.62 -5.72 -6.35
N GLU A 124 -4.92 -5.84 -7.48
CA GLU A 124 -5.49 -6.38 -8.72
C GLU A 124 -5.78 -7.89 -8.59
N ILE A 125 -4.91 -8.65 -7.93
CA ILE A 125 -5.14 -10.09 -7.67
C ILE A 125 -6.32 -10.27 -6.71
N GLU A 126 -6.37 -9.50 -5.62
CA GLU A 126 -7.50 -9.52 -4.69
C GLU A 126 -8.81 -9.14 -5.39
N SER A 127 -8.80 -8.13 -6.25
CA SER A 127 -9.97 -7.72 -7.01
C SER A 127 -10.48 -8.84 -7.93
N ARG A 128 -9.59 -9.59 -8.59
CA ARG A 128 -9.96 -10.77 -9.40
C ARG A 128 -10.60 -11.86 -8.52
N LEU A 129 -10.06 -12.11 -7.33
CA LEU A 129 -10.65 -13.07 -6.38
C LEU A 129 -12.03 -12.63 -5.88
N ARG A 130 -12.22 -11.33 -5.59
CA ARG A 130 -13.51 -10.79 -5.13
C ARG A 130 -14.62 -10.91 -6.18
N GLN A 131 -14.27 -10.87 -7.47
CA GLN A 131 -15.21 -11.12 -8.57
C GLN A 131 -15.70 -12.57 -8.65
N MET A 132 -15.07 -13.50 -7.92
CA MET A 132 -15.52 -14.89 -7.79
C MET A 132 -16.58 -15.06 -6.68
N HIS A 133 -16.99 -13.95 -6.03
CA HIS A 133 -18.11 -13.88 -5.10
C HIS A 133 -18.05 -14.85 -3.89
N ASP A 134 -16.84 -15.27 -3.51
CA ASP A 134 -16.61 -16.13 -2.35
C ASP A 134 -16.00 -15.32 -1.19
N PRO A 135 -16.77 -14.94 -0.15
CA PRO A 135 -16.26 -14.11 0.93
C PRO A 135 -15.22 -14.81 1.81
N ARG A 136 -15.04 -16.14 1.69
CA ARG A 136 -14.03 -16.89 2.45
C ARG A 136 -12.61 -16.50 2.04
N ILE A 137 -12.41 -15.93 0.85
CA ILE A 137 -11.09 -15.41 0.42
C ILE A 137 -10.51 -14.39 1.41
N HIS A 138 -11.37 -13.62 2.09
CA HIS A 138 -10.92 -12.62 3.08
C HIS A 138 -10.32 -13.23 4.34
N ALA A 139 -10.49 -14.55 4.52
CA ALA A 139 -9.79 -15.34 5.52
C ALA A 139 -8.55 -16.05 4.97
N ALA A 140 -8.28 -15.99 3.65
CA ALA A 140 -7.19 -16.72 3.00
C ALA A 140 -6.07 -15.80 2.46
N LEU A 141 -6.33 -14.49 2.35
CA LEU A 141 -5.37 -13.50 1.87
C LEU A 141 -4.62 -12.84 3.04
N VAL A 142 -3.31 -13.04 3.08
CA VAL A 142 -2.45 -12.62 4.19
C VAL A 142 -1.56 -11.46 3.77
N CYS A 143 -1.92 -10.29 4.27
CA CYS A 143 -1.25 -8.99 4.14
C CYS A 143 0.04 -8.81 4.98
N ALA A 144 0.65 -9.90 5.47
CA ALA A 144 1.82 -9.91 6.35
C ALA A 144 1.71 -9.09 7.65
N SER A 145 0.51 -9.01 8.24
CA SER A 145 0.27 -8.27 9.49
C SER A 145 -0.21 -9.18 10.63
N LEU A 146 0.01 -8.76 11.87
CA LEU A 146 -0.37 -9.50 13.09
C LEU A 146 -1.88 -9.74 13.20
N SER A 147 -2.71 -8.88 12.59
CA SER A 147 -4.16 -9.03 12.58
C SER A 147 -4.73 -9.64 11.29
N CYS A 148 -3.87 -10.05 10.33
CA CYS A 148 -4.36 -10.79 9.16
C CYS A 148 -4.95 -12.15 9.61
N PRO A 149 -5.79 -12.79 8.78
CA PRO A 149 -6.20 -14.17 9.00
C PRO A 149 -5.00 -15.14 9.05
N PRO A 150 -5.22 -16.38 9.54
CA PRO A 150 -4.22 -17.43 9.53
C PRO A 150 -3.62 -17.66 8.13
N LEU A 151 -2.30 -17.57 8.02
CA LEU A 151 -1.56 -18.13 6.90
C LEU A 151 -1.46 -19.65 7.09
N ARG A 152 -2.08 -20.42 6.19
CA ARG A 152 -1.99 -21.88 6.22
C ARG A 152 -0.53 -22.32 6.05
N ARG A 153 -0.17 -23.42 6.72
CA ARG A 153 1.14 -24.09 6.58
C ARG A 153 1.18 -25.06 5.39
N GLU A 154 0.19 -24.96 4.50
CA GLU A 154 0.06 -25.72 3.26
C GLU A 154 -0.48 -24.82 2.15
N ALA A 155 -0.13 -25.15 0.91
CA ALA A 155 -0.63 -24.42 -0.26
C ALA A 155 -2.10 -24.77 -0.55
N TYR A 156 -2.84 -23.82 -1.14
CA TYR A 156 -4.19 -24.10 -1.61
C TYR A 156 -4.15 -24.93 -2.90
N THR A 157 -5.03 -25.93 -3.01
CA THR A 157 -5.12 -26.83 -4.16
C THR A 157 -6.56 -26.90 -4.64
N ALA A 158 -6.78 -27.13 -5.95
CA ALA A 158 -8.12 -27.08 -6.53
C ALA A 158 -9.06 -28.15 -5.94
N ASP A 159 -8.54 -29.35 -5.72
CA ASP A 159 -9.27 -30.52 -5.21
C ASP A 159 -9.66 -30.40 -3.73
N ARG A 160 -8.93 -29.59 -2.94
CA ARG A 160 -9.23 -29.35 -1.52
C ARG A 160 -9.67 -27.93 -1.18
N LEU A 161 -9.85 -27.09 -2.20
CA LEU A 161 -10.01 -25.64 -2.00
C LEU A 161 -11.15 -25.31 -1.04
N ASP A 162 -12.30 -25.96 -1.22
CA ASP A 162 -13.51 -25.66 -0.45
C ASP A 162 -13.32 -26.01 1.04
N GLU A 163 -12.76 -27.20 1.31
CA GLU A 163 -12.37 -27.66 2.65
C GLU A 163 -11.35 -26.70 3.29
N GLN A 164 -10.29 -26.36 2.55
CA GLN A 164 -9.22 -25.49 3.04
C GLN A 164 -9.72 -24.08 3.36
N LEU A 165 -10.63 -23.52 2.57
CA LEU A 165 -11.24 -22.21 2.82
C LEU A 165 -12.14 -22.27 4.06
N ASP A 166 -13.01 -23.26 4.14
CA ASP A 166 -13.91 -23.48 5.26
C ASP A 166 -13.13 -23.61 6.59
N ASP A 167 -12.07 -24.40 6.59
CA ASP A 167 -11.24 -24.62 7.76
C ASP A 167 -10.48 -23.37 8.17
N ASN A 168 -9.92 -22.62 7.20
CA ASN A 168 -9.20 -21.39 7.52
C ASN A 168 -10.11 -20.32 8.12
N VAL A 169 -11.36 -20.24 7.65
CA VAL A 169 -12.36 -19.32 8.24
C VAL A 169 -12.70 -19.73 9.67
N ARG A 170 -12.90 -21.03 9.93
CA ARG A 170 -13.17 -21.54 11.29
C ARG A 170 -12.00 -21.23 12.22
N GLU A 171 -10.78 -21.49 11.79
CA GLU A 171 -9.56 -21.20 12.54
C GLU A 171 -9.43 -19.70 12.83
N TRP A 172 -9.67 -18.86 11.82
CA TRP A 172 -9.65 -17.41 11.98
C TRP A 172 -10.66 -16.94 13.03
N LEU A 173 -11.93 -17.37 12.93
CA LEU A 173 -12.99 -16.97 13.84
C LEU A 173 -12.84 -17.56 15.24
N ALA A 174 -12.14 -18.69 15.38
CA ALA A 174 -11.82 -19.29 16.66
C ALA A 174 -10.63 -18.62 17.38
N ASN A 175 -9.83 -17.81 16.69
CA ASN A 175 -8.67 -17.16 17.28
C ASN A 175 -9.09 -16.02 18.24
N PRO A 176 -8.90 -16.17 19.58
CA PRO A 176 -9.37 -15.21 20.57
C PRO A 176 -8.62 -13.87 20.53
N ALA A 177 -7.43 -13.83 19.91
CA ALA A 177 -6.68 -12.61 19.72
C ALA A 177 -7.25 -11.74 18.58
N LEU A 178 -8.05 -12.32 17.69
CA LEU A 178 -8.62 -11.65 16.52
C LEU A 178 -10.14 -11.51 16.57
N ASN A 179 -10.82 -12.46 17.23
CA ASN A 179 -12.27 -12.55 17.29
C ASN A 179 -12.72 -13.06 18.66
N ARG A 180 -13.76 -12.47 19.23
CA ARG A 180 -14.38 -12.90 20.50
C ARG A 180 -15.89 -13.04 20.34
N PHE A 181 -16.38 -14.23 20.68
CA PHE A 181 -17.81 -14.53 20.69
C PHE A 181 -18.29 -14.57 22.14
N GLU A 182 -19.13 -13.61 22.53
CA GLU A 182 -19.59 -13.38 23.90
C GLU A 182 -21.12 -13.65 23.99
N PRO A 183 -21.55 -14.92 23.92
CA PRO A 183 -22.98 -15.27 23.84
C PRO A 183 -23.81 -14.77 25.02
N ASN A 184 -23.22 -14.71 26.22
CA ASN A 184 -23.90 -14.22 27.43
C ASN A 184 -24.18 -12.71 27.37
N LYS A 185 -23.36 -11.95 26.64
CA LYS A 185 -23.53 -10.51 26.43
C LYS A 185 -24.28 -10.19 25.13
N ARG A 186 -24.64 -11.21 24.34
CA ARG A 186 -25.19 -11.08 22.98
C ARG A 186 -24.32 -10.17 22.11
N GLU A 187 -23.02 -10.44 22.13
CA GLU A 187 -22.04 -9.64 21.41
C GLU A 187 -21.02 -10.54 20.71
N VAL A 188 -20.61 -10.12 19.51
CA VAL A 188 -19.53 -10.72 18.75
C VAL A 188 -18.58 -9.61 18.30
N ILE A 189 -17.34 -9.67 18.75
CA ILE A 189 -16.29 -8.69 18.45
C ILE A 189 -15.36 -9.36 17.44
N VAL A 190 -15.29 -8.86 16.21
CA VAL A 190 -14.58 -9.53 15.11
C VAL A 190 -13.58 -8.61 14.44
N SER A 191 -12.70 -9.19 13.62
CA SER A 191 -11.76 -8.43 12.81
C SER A 191 -12.46 -7.33 11.97
N PRO A 192 -11.84 -6.14 11.83
CA PRO A 192 -12.36 -5.08 10.97
C PRO A 192 -12.34 -5.43 9.47
N ILE A 193 -11.78 -6.58 9.06
CA ILE A 193 -11.95 -7.12 7.70
C ILE A 193 -13.44 -7.25 7.34
N PHE A 194 -14.30 -7.65 8.28
CA PHE A 194 -15.76 -7.68 8.07
C PHE A 194 -16.36 -6.28 7.82
N LYS A 195 -15.72 -5.23 8.34
CA LYS A 195 -16.12 -3.83 8.11
C LYS A 195 -15.63 -3.33 6.75
N TRP A 196 -14.37 -3.61 6.40
CA TRP A 196 -13.75 -3.15 5.15
C TRP A 196 -14.38 -3.81 3.92
N TYR A 197 -14.68 -5.11 4.01
CA TYR A 197 -15.26 -5.90 2.92
C TYR A 197 -16.74 -6.21 3.15
N LYS A 198 -17.45 -5.30 3.82
CA LYS A 198 -18.87 -5.48 4.18
C LYS A 198 -19.75 -5.85 2.98
N GLN A 199 -19.46 -5.33 1.80
CA GLN A 199 -20.21 -5.63 0.58
C GLN A 199 -20.11 -7.12 0.21
N ASP A 200 -18.91 -7.67 0.23
CA ASP A 200 -18.65 -9.08 -0.12
C ASP A 200 -19.33 -10.02 0.89
N PHE A 201 -19.22 -9.71 2.19
CA PHE A 201 -19.92 -10.49 3.23
C PHE A 201 -21.44 -10.33 3.20
N ASN A 202 -21.97 -9.18 2.77
CA ASN A 202 -23.41 -8.96 2.64
C ASN A 202 -24.03 -9.76 1.49
N ALA A 203 -23.23 -10.16 0.50
CA ALA A 203 -23.67 -11.07 -0.56
C ALA A 203 -23.79 -12.52 -0.08
N TYR A 204 -23.17 -12.87 1.05
CA TYR A 204 -23.32 -14.19 1.67
C TYR A 204 -24.74 -14.39 2.24
N PRO A 205 -25.32 -15.60 2.21
CA PRO A 205 -26.61 -15.87 2.85
C PRO A 205 -26.64 -15.45 4.33
N GLY A 206 -27.55 -14.52 4.66
CA GLY A 206 -27.67 -13.93 6.00
C GLY A 206 -26.62 -12.85 6.32
N GLY A 207 -25.85 -12.40 5.32
CA GLY A 207 -24.81 -11.39 5.43
C GLY A 207 -23.68 -11.76 6.39
N VAL A 208 -23.04 -10.75 6.97
CA VAL A 208 -22.00 -10.93 8.00
C VAL A 208 -22.49 -11.83 9.14
N ARG A 209 -23.73 -11.67 9.58
CA ARG A 209 -24.30 -12.47 10.67
C ARG A 209 -24.44 -13.94 10.29
N GLY A 210 -24.95 -14.23 9.10
CA GLY A 210 -25.06 -15.59 8.59
C GLY A 210 -23.70 -16.25 8.46
N PHE A 211 -22.70 -15.49 8.00
CA PHE A 211 -21.31 -15.96 7.92
C PHE A 211 -20.74 -16.31 9.30
N LEU A 212 -20.89 -15.43 10.29
CA LEU A 212 -20.44 -15.68 11.67
C LEU A 212 -21.16 -16.85 12.34
N LEU A 213 -22.46 -17.04 12.06
CA LEU A 213 -23.23 -18.19 12.56
C LEU A 213 -22.90 -19.50 11.83
N LYS A 214 -22.39 -19.45 10.60
CA LYS A 214 -21.95 -20.63 9.86
C LYS A 214 -20.58 -21.12 10.31
N PHE A 215 -19.63 -20.21 10.51
CA PHE A 215 -18.22 -20.54 10.70
C PHE A 215 -17.67 -20.25 12.11
N GLY A 216 -18.41 -19.50 12.93
CA GLY A 216 -17.96 -19.17 14.29
C GLY A 216 -17.86 -20.40 15.21
N PRO A 217 -17.21 -20.26 16.38
CA PRO A 217 -17.05 -21.35 17.34
C PRO A 217 -18.40 -21.97 17.73
N GLN A 218 -18.55 -23.28 17.50
CA GLN A 218 -19.83 -23.97 17.60
C GLN A 218 -20.54 -23.75 18.93
N ALA A 219 -19.81 -23.83 20.05
CA ALA A 219 -20.36 -23.64 21.40
C ALA A 219 -20.97 -22.23 21.61
N ALA A 220 -20.39 -21.20 21.00
CA ALA A 220 -20.92 -19.84 21.07
C ALA A 220 -22.07 -19.62 20.08
N VAL A 221 -21.92 -20.13 18.86
CA VAL A 221 -22.94 -20.06 17.80
C VAL A 221 -24.25 -20.67 18.26
N GLN A 222 -24.24 -21.84 18.91
CA GLN A 222 -25.47 -22.48 19.38
C GLN A 222 -26.25 -21.62 20.38
N LYS A 223 -25.57 -20.80 21.19
CA LYS A 223 -26.19 -19.88 22.15
C LYS A 223 -26.68 -18.57 21.52
N LEU A 224 -26.08 -18.18 20.39
CA LEU A 224 -26.41 -16.97 19.64
C LEU A 224 -27.49 -17.20 18.57
N LYS A 225 -27.63 -18.44 18.08
CA LYS A 225 -28.58 -18.80 17.03
C LYS A 225 -30.02 -18.45 17.46
N GLY A 226 -30.77 -17.82 16.55
CA GLY A 226 -32.14 -17.37 16.80
C GLY A 226 -32.27 -16.14 17.71
N ARG A 227 -31.16 -15.49 18.08
CA ARG A 227 -31.15 -14.27 18.91
C ARG A 227 -30.43 -13.15 18.21
N GLU A 228 -30.90 -11.92 18.41
CA GLU A 228 -30.17 -10.71 18.03
C GLU A 228 -28.88 -10.56 18.85
N PHE A 229 -27.80 -10.16 18.18
CA PHE A 229 -26.52 -9.84 18.82
C PHE A 229 -25.83 -8.68 18.11
N THR A 230 -25.08 -7.89 18.89
CA THR A 230 -24.32 -6.75 18.37
C THR A 230 -23.00 -7.24 17.79
N ILE A 231 -22.63 -6.71 16.62
CA ILE A 231 -21.32 -6.94 16.01
C ILE A 231 -20.45 -5.70 16.26
N ARG A 232 -19.33 -5.88 16.94
CA ARG A 232 -18.29 -4.86 17.12
C ARG A 232 -17.02 -5.27 16.36
N PHE A 233 -16.15 -4.31 16.14
CA PHE A 233 -14.89 -4.54 15.42
C PHE A 233 -13.69 -4.34 16.33
N GLU A 234 -12.73 -5.23 16.21
CA GLU A 234 -11.43 -5.12 16.83
C GLU A 234 -10.57 -4.01 16.24
N THR A 235 -9.50 -3.66 16.97
CA THR A 235 -8.41 -2.88 16.39
C THR A 235 -7.52 -3.75 15.50
N TYR A 236 -7.09 -3.20 14.36
CA TYR A 236 -6.22 -3.93 13.44
C TYR A 236 -4.75 -3.55 13.63
N ASN A 237 -3.92 -4.53 13.99
CA ASN A 237 -2.49 -4.35 14.15
C ASN A 237 -1.74 -4.67 12.85
N TRP A 238 -1.25 -3.61 12.21
CA TRP A 238 -0.48 -3.66 10.96
C TRP A 238 1.01 -4.02 11.15
N GLY A 239 1.44 -4.33 12.37
CA GLY A 239 2.78 -4.84 12.64
C GLY A 239 3.03 -6.15 11.91
N LEU A 240 4.26 -6.36 11.44
CA LEU A 240 4.67 -7.53 10.69
C LEU A 240 4.42 -8.84 11.47
N ASN A 241 3.82 -9.85 10.82
CA ASN A 241 3.62 -11.20 11.36
C ASN A 241 4.91 -12.04 11.39
N ASP A 242 5.94 -11.51 12.02
CA ASP A 242 7.29 -12.05 12.06
C ASP A 242 7.54 -12.86 13.35
N GLN A 243 8.15 -14.04 13.23
CA GLN A 243 8.45 -14.91 14.37
C GLN A 243 9.43 -14.26 15.36
N ALA A 244 10.37 -13.44 14.88
CA ALA A 244 11.29 -12.67 15.72
C ALA A 244 10.63 -11.44 16.38
N GLY A 245 9.32 -11.22 16.17
CA GLY A 245 8.54 -10.21 16.86
C GLY A 245 8.76 -8.77 16.37
N ARG A 246 9.30 -8.56 15.16
CA ARG A 246 9.61 -7.21 14.64
C ARG A 246 8.40 -6.30 14.51
N GLY A 247 7.20 -6.86 14.33
CA GLY A 247 5.94 -6.13 14.26
C GLY A 247 5.32 -5.76 15.61
N LYS A 248 5.76 -6.36 16.74
CA LYS A 248 5.05 -6.27 18.03
C LYS A 248 4.87 -4.84 18.56
N GLY A 249 5.82 -3.94 18.24
CA GLY A 249 5.78 -2.54 18.64
C GLY A 249 5.17 -1.58 17.63
N TYR A 250 4.58 -2.10 16.53
CA TYR A 250 4.01 -1.25 15.48
C TYR A 250 2.68 -0.66 15.94
N SER A 251 2.61 0.66 16.03
CA SER A 251 1.42 1.36 16.56
C SER A 251 0.58 2.00 15.45
N THR A 252 -0.67 2.31 15.76
CA THR A 252 -1.57 3.07 14.87
C THR A 252 -0.99 4.45 14.51
N PHE A 253 -0.20 5.06 15.40
CA PHE A 253 0.49 6.30 15.11
C PHE A 253 1.59 6.12 14.06
N GLN A 254 2.40 5.06 14.17
CA GLN A 254 3.41 4.72 13.16
C GLN A 254 2.75 4.42 11.81
N LEU A 255 1.63 3.68 11.81
CA LEU A 255 0.82 3.48 10.62
C LEU A 255 0.39 4.80 9.97
N GLY A 256 -0.09 5.77 10.76
CA GLY A 256 -0.46 7.09 10.26
C GLY A 256 0.70 7.83 9.59
N ILE A 257 1.90 7.76 10.17
CA ILE A 257 3.12 8.34 9.60
C ILE A 257 3.47 7.64 8.27
N ASP A 258 3.51 6.31 8.26
CA ASP A 258 3.91 5.53 7.09
C ASP A 258 2.91 5.64 5.94
N TRP A 259 1.62 5.64 6.25
CA TRP A 259 0.56 5.91 5.30
C TRP A 259 0.70 7.30 4.69
N THR A 260 0.89 8.33 5.51
CA THR A 260 1.06 9.72 5.05
C THR A 260 2.31 9.85 4.18
N ARG A 261 3.40 9.20 4.55
CA ARG A 261 4.65 9.15 3.78
C ARG A 261 4.43 8.50 2.41
N ASN A 262 3.74 7.36 2.36
CA ASN A 262 3.41 6.69 1.09
C ASN A 262 2.49 7.56 0.23
N TRP A 263 1.42 8.09 0.80
CA TRP A 263 0.49 9.00 0.12
C TRP A 263 1.23 10.21 -0.47
N PHE A 264 2.08 10.86 0.32
CA PHE A 264 2.85 12.02 -0.15
C PHE A 264 3.81 11.63 -1.26
N ARG A 265 4.55 10.52 -1.12
CA ARG A 265 5.47 10.04 -2.16
C ARG A 265 4.71 9.75 -3.45
N ASP A 266 3.57 9.08 -3.38
CA ASP A 266 2.81 8.67 -4.55
C ASP A 266 2.15 9.88 -5.23
N TRP A 267 1.61 10.81 -4.44
CA TRP A 267 1.13 12.11 -4.91
C TRP A 267 2.24 12.90 -5.61
N PHE A 268 3.41 13.03 -4.98
CA PHE A 268 4.54 13.78 -5.53
C PHE A 268 5.06 13.15 -6.83
N VAL A 269 5.18 11.82 -6.89
CA VAL A 269 5.55 11.09 -8.11
C VAL A 269 4.46 11.22 -9.20
N SER A 270 3.18 11.24 -8.82
CA SER A 270 2.07 11.45 -9.76
C SER A 270 2.12 12.84 -10.40
N LEU A 271 2.45 13.88 -9.63
CA LEU A 271 2.62 15.24 -10.14
C LEU A 271 3.76 15.32 -11.15
N GLY A 272 4.88 14.65 -10.85
CA GLY A 272 5.99 14.58 -11.78
C GLY A 272 5.60 13.98 -13.12
N ARG A 273 4.84 12.87 -13.11
CA ARG A 273 4.31 12.27 -14.35
C ARG A 273 3.32 13.17 -15.06
N LYS A 274 2.40 13.79 -14.31
CA LYS A 274 1.35 14.66 -14.88
C LYS A 274 1.92 15.89 -15.58
N TYR A 275 2.92 16.51 -14.98
CA TYR A 275 3.51 17.76 -15.48
C TYR A 275 4.86 17.55 -16.18
N ASN A 276 5.27 16.30 -16.44
CA ASN A 276 6.55 15.97 -17.07
C ASN A 276 7.78 16.51 -16.32
N VAL A 277 7.73 16.54 -14.99
CA VAL A 277 8.81 17.03 -14.12
C VAL A 277 9.39 15.84 -13.37
N ASN A 278 10.68 15.56 -13.52
CA ASN A 278 11.32 14.55 -12.69
C ASN A 278 11.42 15.06 -11.23
N PRO A 279 10.74 14.44 -10.25
CA PRO A 279 10.70 14.94 -8.89
C PRO A 279 12.05 14.81 -8.17
N VAL A 280 12.88 13.83 -8.55
CA VAL A 280 14.23 13.65 -8.00
C VAL A 280 15.15 14.78 -8.44
N ILE A 281 15.07 15.18 -9.72
CA ILE A 281 15.84 16.32 -10.24
C ILE A 281 15.36 17.61 -9.58
N PHE A 282 14.04 17.83 -9.50
CA PHE A 282 13.48 19.02 -8.84
C PHE A 282 13.95 19.13 -7.38
N GLY A 283 13.80 18.05 -6.60
CA GLY A 283 14.24 18.00 -5.20
C GLY A 283 15.76 18.12 -5.05
N GLY A 284 16.53 17.48 -5.94
CA GLY A 284 17.99 17.56 -5.96
C GLY A 284 18.50 18.98 -6.22
N ILE A 285 17.90 19.71 -7.16
CA ILE A 285 18.21 21.13 -7.39
C ILE A 285 17.83 21.96 -6.16
N TYR A 286 16.62 21.77 -5.61
CA TYR A 286 16.12 22.53 -4.48
C TYR A 286 17.01 22.40 -3.24
N VAL A 287 17.38 21.17 -2.87
CA VAL A 287 18.26 20.90 -1.71
C VAL A 287 19.71 21.25 -2.03
N GLY A 288 20.18 20.90 -3.23
CA GLY A 288 21.55 21.17 -3.67
C GLY A 288 21.88 22.67 -3.77
N ALA A 289 20.89 23.52 -4.00
CA ALA A 289 21.06 24.97 -4.05
C ALA A 289 21.29 25.62 -2.67
N ILE A 290 20.89 24.97 -1.57
CA ILE A 290 20.98 25.52 -0.19
C ILE A 290 22.42 25.89 0.23
N PRO A 291 23.44 25.02 0.08
CA PRO A 291 24.81 25.39 0.44
C PRO A 291 25.34 26.57 -0.39
N PHE A 292 25.07 26.60 -1.70
CA PHE A 292 25.52 27.69 -2.57
C PHE A 292 24.81 29.01 -2.26
N PHE A 293 23.50 28.97 -2.00
CA PHE A 293 22.74 30.12 -1.53
C PHE A 293 23.34 30.69 -0.24
N THR A 294 23.64 29.81 0.73
CA THR A 294 24.25 30.19 2.02
C THR A 294 25.62 30.84 1.83
N VAL A 295 26.46 30.30 0.94
CA VAL A 295 27.76 30.88 0.58
C VAL A 295 27.59 32.26 -0.06
N CYS A 296 26.63 32.42 -0.97
CA CYS A 296 26.34 33.72 -1.58
C CYS A 296 25.90 34.74 -0.52
N VAL A 297 25.05 34.36 0.44
CA VAL A 297 24.65 35.24 1.55
C VAL A 297 25.87 35.66 2.38
N GLY A 298 26.77 34.72 2.71
CA GLY A 298 28.03 35.04 3.38
C GLY A 298 28.90 36.02 2.59
N TRP A 299 28.95 35.85 1.26
CA TRP A 299 29.66 36.76 0.36
C TRP A 299 29.03 38.15 0.31
N ILE A 300 27.69 38.26 0.28
CA ILE A 300 26.97 39.54 0.39
C ILE A 300 27.39 40.26 1.69
N VAL A 301 27.35 39.56 2.83
CA VAL A 301 27.70 40.13 4.14
C VAL A 301 29.16 40.58 4.17
N SER A 302 30.08 39.81 3.60
CA SER A 302 31.50 40.16 3.52
C SER A 302 31.74 41.41 2.66
N ASN A 303 31.10 41.50 1.49
CA ASN A 303 31.23 42.66 0.61
C ASN A 303 30.62 43.93 1.24
N LEU A 304 29.48 43.81 1.94
CA LEU A 304 28.90 44.93 2.69
C LEU A 304 29.86 45.47 3.75
N ARG A 305 30.51 44.60 4.53
CA ARG A 305 31.49 45.01 5.55
C ARG A 305 32.71 45.70 4.94
N ARG A 306 33.12 45.30 3.74
CA ARG A 306 34.30 45.82 3.02
C ARG A 306 33.98 46.95 2.04
N ARG A 307 32.74 47.48 2.03
CA ARG A 307 32.24 48.48 1.06
C ARG A 307 32.52 48.10 -0.41
N LYS A 308 32.44 46.82 -0.73
CA LYS A 308 32.58 46.27 -2.08
C LYS A 308 31.21 46.10 -2.74
N PRO A 309 31.13 46.09 -4.09
CA PRO A 309 29.88 45.86 -4.81
C PRO A 309 29.25 44.52 -4.45
N ILE A 310 27.93 44.51 -4.24
CA ILE A 310 27.15 43.32 -3.82
C ILE A 310 26.32 42.72 -4.96
N VAL A 311 26.34 43.33 -6.15
CA VAL A 311 25.46 42.96 -7.27
C VAL A 311 25.65 41.48 -7.65
N LEU A 312 26.90 41.06 -7.86
CA LEU A 312 27.21 39.69 -8.27
C LEU A 312 26.78 38.63 -7.23
N PRO A 313 27.12 38.74 -5.93
CA PRO A 313 26.63 37.77 -4.94
C PRO A 313 25.11 37.78 -4.77
N VAL A 314 24.45 38.92 -4.97
CA VAL A 314 22.97 39.00 -4.96
C VAL A 314 22.38 38.24 -6.14
N LEU A 315 22.89 38.45 -7.36
CA LEU A 315 22.44 37.71 -8.54
C LEU A 315 22.65 36.20 -8.40
N ALA A 316 23.80 35.79 -7.86
CA ALA A 316 24.09 34.39 -7.59
C ALA A 316 23.14 33.79 -6.54
N ALA A 317 22.91 34.50 -5.43
CA ALA A 317 21.94 34.09 -4.41
C ALA A 317 20.52 33.96 -5.00
N SER A 318 20.09 34.92 -5.81
CA SER A 318 18.79 34.88 -6.49
C SER A 318 18.69 33.67 -7.42
N PHE A 319 19.72 33.39 -8.22
CA PHE A 319 19.75 32.22 -9.09
C PHE A 319 19.56 30.91 -8.31
N PHE A 320 20.34 30.70 -7.25
CA PHE A 320 20.20 29.48 -6.43
C PHE A 320 18.84 29.40 -5.74
N PHE A 321 18.30 30.53 -5.26
CA PHE A 321 16.96 30.60 -4.66
C PHE A 321 15.86 30.19 -5.63
N ILE A 322 15.96 30.57 -6.91
CA ILE A 322 14.93 30.26 -7.92
C ILE A 322 15.21 29.00 -8.74
N SER A 323 16.38 28.39 -8.60
CA SER A 323 16.90 27.32 -9.48
C SER A 323 15.94 26.14 -9.67
N ALA A 324 15.31 25.65 -8.61
CA ALA A 324 14.33 24.55 -8.68
C ALA A 324 13.07 24.97 -9.46
N TYR A 325 12.63 26.22 -9.30
CA TYR A 325 11.49 26.76 -10.03
C TYR A 325 11.85 27.02 -11.49
N LEU A 326 13.08 27.44 -11.81
CA LEU A 326 13.53 27.52 -13.21
C LEU A 326 13.44 26.16 -13.91
N TYR A 327 13.88 25.09 -13.25
CA TYR A 327 13.71 23.74 -13.77
C TYR A 327 12.24 23.39 -14.01
N LEU A 328 11.36 23.72 -13.06
CA LEU A 328 9.91 23.55 -13.22
C LEU A 328 9.36 24.32 -14.43
N LEU A 329 9.77 25.57 -14.62
CA LEU A 329 9.31 26.44 -15.71
C LEU A 329 9.84 25.99 -17.08
N ILE A 330 11.04 25.43 -17.15
CA ILE A 330 11.68 24.99 -18.40
C ILE A 330 11.15 23.63 -18.84
N VAL A 331 11.06 22.68 -17.90
CA VAL A 331 10.79 21.26 -18.22
C VAL A 331 9.31 20.91 -18.04
N GLY A 332 8.62 21.60 -17.14
CA GLY A 332 7.24 21.31 -16.82
C GLY A 332 6.29 21.67 -17.96
N ARG A 333 5.31 20.78 -18.18
CA ARG A 333 4.25 20.95 -19.17
C ARG A 333 2.88 21.01 -18.50
N ASN A 334 1.97 21.80 -19.06
CA ASN A 334 0.59 21.95 -18.56
C ASN A 334 0.50 22.35 -17.07
N ILE A 335 1.49 23.10 -16.58
CA ILE A 335 1.46 23.61 -15.21
C ILE A 335 0.28 24.58 -15.07
N PRO A 336 -0.55 24.48 -14.03
CA PRO A 336 -1.66 25.40 -13.81
C PRO A 336 -1.19 26.86 -13.64
N PHE A 337 -1.95 27.81 -14.18
CA PHE A 337 -1.60 29.24 -14.14
C PHE A 337 -1.30 29.77 -12.72
N TRP A 338 -2.06 29.32 -11.73
CA TRP A 338 -1.87 29.75 -10.34
C TRP A 338 -0.49 29.41 -9.77
N VAL A 339 0.18 28.36 -10.26
CA VAL A 339 1.54 28.00 -9.82
C VAL A 339 2.53 29.08 -10.22
N TYR A 340 2.39 29.65 -11.42
CA TYR A 340 3.22 30.78 -11.87
C TYR A 340 2.98 32.02 -11.03
N ALA A 341 1.73 32.29 -10.65
CA ALA A 341 1.39 33.40 -9.76
C ALA A 341 2.02 33.22 -8.36
N VAL A 342 2.03 32.00 -7.82
CA VAL A 342 2.71 31.67 -6.55
C VAL A 342 4.22 31.87 -6.65
N ILE A 343 4.86 31.39 -7.73
CA ILE A 343 6.30 31.57 -7.95
C ILE A 343 6.65 33.06 -8.06
N ALA A 344 5.90 33.81 -8.86
CA ALA A 344 6.09 35.25 -9.01
C ALA A 344 5.90 35.99 -7.67
N GLY A 345 4.88 35.61 -6.90
CA GLY A 345 4.63 36.15 -5.56
C GLY A 345 5.77 35.86 -4.58
N MET A 346 6.28 34.62 -4.54
CA MET A 346 7.42 34.25 -3.68
C MET A 346 8.70 35.01 -4.04
N VAL A 347 9.01 35.10 -5.34
CA VAL A 347 10.18 35.85 -5.82
C VAL A 347 10.03 37.34 -5.51
N GLY A 348 8.86 37.92 -5.77
CA GLY A 348 8.55 39.32 -5.47
C GLY A 348 8.63 39.64 -3.98
N LEU A 349 8.04 38.81 -3.11
CA LEU A 349 8.14 38.95 -1.65
C LEU A 349 9.57 38.78 -1.15
N GLY A 350 10.34 37.85 -1.72
CA GLY A 350 11.75 37.64 -1.41
C GLY A 350 12.60 38.86 -1.74
N LEU A 351 12.42 39.43 -2.94
CA LEU A 351 13.07 40.67 -3.38
C LEU A 351 12.67 41.86 -2.48
N TYR A 352 11.37 42.05 -2.26
CA TYR A 352 10.85 43.13 -1.41
C TYR A 352 11.40 43.06 0.02
N SER A 353 11.38 41.88 0.64
CA SER A 353 11.92 41.66 1.98
C SER A 353 13.42 41.96 2.06
N THR A 354 14.18 41.56 1.04
CA THR A 354 15.63 41.80 0.96
C THR A 354 15.94 43.29 0.83
N VAL A 355 15.27 43.99 -0.09
CA VAL A 355 15.43 45.45 -0.27
C VAL A 355 15.06 46.20 1.02
N ARG A 356 13.93 45.86 1.64
CA ARG A 356 13.49 46.48 2.89
C ARG A 356 14.50 46.29 4.03
N LYS A 357 15.09 45.09 4.18
CA LYS A 357 16.13 44.82 5.18
C LYS A 357 17.43 45.59 4.92
N ILE A 358 17.82 45.75 3.65
CA ILE A 358 18.98 46.54 3.25
C ILE A 358 18.73 48.03 3.57
N HIS A 359 17.58 48.58 3.20
CA HIS A 359 17.21 49.97 3.50
C HIS A 359 17.16 50.25 5.00
N ALA A 360 16.59 49.34 5.80
CA ALA A 360 16.56 49.48 7.26
C ALA A 360 17.96 49.50 7.88
N LYS A 361 18.90 48.67 7.39
CA LYS A 361 20.30 48.68 7.86
C LYS A 361 21.11 49.86 7.33
N ALA A 362 20.83 50.34 6.12
CA ALA A 362 21.47 51.51 5.53
C ALA A 362 21.02 52.82 6.21
N GLY A 363 19.76 52.89 6.67
CA GLY A 363 19.22 54.04 7.41
C GLY A 363 19.73 54.18 8.84
N LEU A 364 20.21 53.10 9.46
CA LEU A 364 20.76 53.11 10.84
C LEU A 364 22.23 53.57 10.92
N GLY A 365 22.90 53.81 9.79
CA GLY A 365 24.27 54.31 9.74
C GLY A 365 24.41 55.83 9.58
N ARG A 366 23.29 56.58 9.64
CA ARG A 366 23.24 58.03 9.36
C ARG A 366 22.79 58.88 10.56
N LYS A 367 23.03 58.39 11.77
CA LYS A 367 23.00 59.19 13.00
C LYS A 367 24.37 59.07 13.67
N ALA A 368 25.29 59.93 13.26
CA ALA A 368 26.40 60.41 14.07
C ALA A 368 26.14 61.90 14.30
#